data_AF-A0A831LXB1-F1
#
_entry.id   AF-A0A831LXB1-F1
#
_cell.length_a   1.000
_cell.length_b   1.000
_cell.length_c   1.000
_cell.angle_alpha   90.00
_cell.angle_beta   90.00
_cell.angle_gamma   90.00
#
_symmetry.space_group_name_H-M   'P 1'
#
loop_
_entity.id
_entity.type
_entity.pdbx_description
1 polymer ?
#
loop_
_entity_poly.entity_id
_entity_poly.type
_entity_poly.pdbx_seq_one_letter_code
_entity_poly.pdbx_strand_id
1 'polypeptide(L)'
;METKMPHLARSLVTPGFLCLFVLAVSGCGGGATTEEESELASHYTKLDDGGLGLPASAGNWTCVRDDETGLVWENKTDDGGPRDGSALFGGWECATSECAPENYTVNVQGLCGYDDWRLPSASELSTLLNADWESPTIDEDYFQNTASHLYWTATACDAGGVAGVEVVAFEKGGYTDCLRANEMSGYSIRAVRGGN
;
A
#
# COMPACT_ATOMS: atom_id res chain seq x y z
N MET A 1 53.97 67.01 -19.75
CA MET A 1 53.27 68.30 -19.90
C MET A 1 51.78 67.96 -19.86
N GLU A 2 51.24 67.89 -18.64
CA GLU A 2 50.27 68.85 -18.07
C GLU A 2 48.85 68.55 -18.60
N THR A 3 47.77 68.33 -17.83
CA THR A 3 47.51 68.54 -16.39
C THR A 3 46.13 67.95 -16.01
N LYS A 4 45.99 67.49 -14.74
CA LYS A 4 44.85 67.76 -13.81
C LYS A 4 43.49 67.00 -13.91
N MET A 5 43.38 65.93 -13.10
CA MET A 5 42.36 65.49 -12.09
C MET A 5 41.08 66.37 -11.80
N PRO A 6 40.02 65.91 -11.05
CA PRO A 6 39.60 64.55 -10.55
C PRO A 6 38.06 64.23 -10.40
N HIS A 7 37.77 63.02 -9.87
CA HIS A 7 36.77 62.64 -8.81
C HIS A 7 35.37 62.05 -9.12
N LEU A 8 35.18 60.81 -8.55
CA LEU A 8 33.96 60.15 -8.02
C LEU A 8 32.94 59.60 -9.06
N ALA A 9 32.13 58.58 -8.80
CA ALA A 9 32.08 57.41 -7.93
C ALA A 9 30.89 56.57 -8.47
N ARG A 10 30.94 55.24 -8.28
CA ARG A 10 29.83 54.25 -8.23
C ARG A 10 28.62 54.38 -9.19
N SER A 11 28.30 53.26 -9.84
CA SER A 11 26.99 52.59 -9.83
C SER A 11 26.62 52.07 -11.23
N LEU A 12 26.72 50.76 -11.38
CA LEU A 12 25.91 49.99 -12.32
C LEU A 12 24.70 49.50 -11.54
N VAL A 13 23.49 49.78 -12.02
CA VAL A 13 22.63 48.79 -12.69
C VAL A 13 21.25 49.44 -12.89
N THR A 14 20.80 49.38 -14.14
CA THR A 14 19.51 49.82 -14.68
C THR A 14 18.34 48.91 -14.25
N PRO A 15 17.09 49.37 -14.43
CA PRO A 15 15.99 49.08 -13.50
C PRO A 15 14.96 48.07 -14.02
N GLY A 16 14.10 47.62 -13.11
CA GLY A 16 12.68 47.48 -13.42
C GLY A 16 12.01 46.19 -12.98
N PHE A 17 11.63 46.08 -11.71
CA PHE A 17 10.38 45.42 -11.34
C PHE A 17 9.71 46.22 -10.22
N LEU A 18 8.49 46.66 -10.52
CA LEU A 18 7.65 47.52 -9.69
C LEU A 18 7.25 46.74 -8.42
N CYS A 19 7.68 47.24 -7.26
CA CYS A 19 7.26 46.75 -5.95
C CYS A 19 5.78 47.09 -5.71
N LEU A 20 4.93 46.08 -5.50
CA LEU A 20 3.78 46.25 -4.61
C LEU A 20 4.13 45.58 -3.27
N PHE A 21 4.32 46.41 -2.26
CA PHE A 21 4.63 46.03 -0.89
C PHE A 21 3.47 45.23 -0.27
N VAL A 22 3.74 44.01 0.18
CA VAL A 22 3.13 43.48 1.40
C VAL A 22 4.26 43.13 2.36
N LEU A 23 4.13 43.67 3.57
CA LEU A 23 5.14 43.73 4.62
C LEU A 23 5.61 42.33 5.04
N ALA A 24 6.93 42.17 5.08
CA ALA A 24 7.60 41.03 5.67
C ALA A 24 7.38 41.02 7.19
N VAL A 25 6.95 39.87 7.72
CA VAL A 25 7.25 39.49 9.09
C VAL A 25 8.52 38.63 9.02
N SER A 26 9.63 39.14 9.55
CA SER A 26 10.88 38.38 9.66
C SER A 26 10.71 37.22 10.64
N GLY A 27 10.67 36.01 10.10
CA GLY A 27 10.89 34.75 10.81
C GLY A 27 11.97 33.96 10.07
N CYS A 28 13.08 33.70 10.75
CA CYS A 28 14.21 32.93 10.26
C CYS A 28 13.90 31.43 10.34
N GLY A 29 14.20 30.66 9.30
CA GLY A 29 14.43 29.21 9.42
C GLY A 29 13.62 28.32 8.48
N GLY A 30 14.31 27.75 7.49
CA GLY A 30 14.19 26.34 7.13
C GLY A 30 12.95 25.87 6.37
N GLY A 31 13.15 25.59 5.07
CA GLY A 31 12.46 24.52 4.36
C GLY A 31 10.97 24.71 4.11
N ALA A 32 10.63 25.46 3.06
CA ALA A 32 9.38 25.18 2.36
C ALA A 32 9.59 23.87 1.57
N THR A 33 9.32 22.73 2.19
CA THR A 33 9.08 21.48 1.45
C THR A 33 7.68 21.59 0.86
N THR A 34 7.66 21.99 -0.41
CA THR A 34 6.70 21.58 -1.44
C THR A 34 5.44 20.87 -0.94
N GLU A 35 4.32 21.60 -0.86
CA GLU A 35 2.95 21.06 -0.84
C GLU A 35 2.50 20.54 -2.23
N GLU A 36 3.46 20.19 -3.10
CA GLU A 36 3.27 19.63 -4.44
C GLU A 36 3.63 18.13 -4.53
N GLU A 37 3.81 17.44 -3.40
CA GLU A 37 3.91 15.95 -3.37
C GLU A 37 2.53 15.26 -3.32
N SER A 38 1.44 16.03 -3.30
CA SER A 38 0.08 15.54 -2.97
C SER A 38 -0.74 14.97 -4.14
N GLU A 39 -0.22 14.93 -5.38
CA GLU A 39 -0.96 14.42 -6.55
C GLU A 39 -0.35 13.13 -7.15
N LEU A 40 0.78 12.66 -6.62
CA LEU A 40 1.42 11.38 -6.99
C LEU A 40 1.70 10.47 -5.79
N ALA A 41 1.30 10.88 -4.59
CA ALA A 41 1.36 10.01 -3.42
C ALA A 41 0.41 8.84 -3.64
N SER A 42 0.95 7.63 -3.70
CA SER A 42 0.16 6.41 -3.61
C SER A 42 -0.73 6.51 -2.37
N HIS A 43 -1.98 6.06 -2.46
CA HIS A 43 -2.95 6.08 -1.35
C HIS A 43 -2.62 5.04 -0.27
N TYR A 44 -1.39 4.54 -0.25
CA TYR A 44 -0.89 3.54 0.65
C TYR A 44 0.15 4.14 1.61
N THR A 45 0.04 3.80 2.89
CA THR A 45 1.03 4.10 3.91
C THR A 45 1.72 2.80 4.36
N LYS A 46 3.05 2.74 4.28
CA LYS A 46 3.85 1.64 4.84
C LYS A 46 3.84 1.69 6.36
N LEU A 47 3.71 0.54 7.03
CA LEU A 47 3.71 0.43 8.49
C LEU A 47 4.83 -0.49 9.01
N ASP A 48 5.44 -0.14 10.13
CA ASP A 48 6.40 -0.99 10.83
C ASP A 48 5.74 -2.15 11.60
N ASP A 49 6.54 -2.91 12.36
CA ASP A 49 6.10 -4.05 13.16
C ASP A 49 5.23 -3.66 14.37
N GLY A 50 5.19 -2.39 14.74
CA GLY A 50 4.29 -1.80 15.73
C GLY A 50 3.06 -1.11 15.13
N GLY A 51 2.89 -1.16 13.81
CA GLY A 51 1.76 -0.55 13.12
C GLY A 51 1.89 0.97 12.95
N LEU A 52 3.08 1.54 13.12
CA LEU A 52 3.35 2.97 12.94
C LEU A 52 3.70 3.29 11.50
N GLY A 53 3.25 4.46 11.04
CA GLY A 53 3.52 4.95 9.68
C GLY A 53 5.01 5.17 9.42
N LEU A 54 5.46 4.69 8.26
CA LEU A 54 6.81 4.84 7.74
C LEU A 54 6.83 5.80 6.55
N PRO A 55 7.97 6.44 6.26
CA PRO A 55 8.14 7.22 5.04
C PRO A 55 7.99 6.33 3.80
N ALA A 56 7.52 6.90 2.67
CA ALA A 56 7.37 6.17 1.41
C ALA A 56 8.69 5.51 0.94
N SER A 57 9.83 6.13 1.26
CA SER A 57 11.18 5.62 0.96
C SER A 57 11.66 4.48 1.88
N ALA A 58 10.83 4.00 2.81
CA ALA A 58 11.21 2.90 3.68
C ALA A 58 11.50 1.64 2.84
N GLY A 59 12.68 1.05 3.08
CA GLY A 59 13.12 -0.15 2.37
C GLY A 59 12.50 -1.44 2.89
N ASN A 60 11.95 -1.43 4.10
CA ASN A 60 11.25 -2.57 4.72
C ASN A 60 10.05 -2.06 5.52
N TRP A 61 8.95 -2.81 5.46
CA TRP A 61 7.73 -2.58 6.21
C TRP A 61 6.99 -3.91 6.38
N THR A 62 6.10 -3.96 7.36
CA THR A 62 5.44 -5.19 7.78
C THR A 62 3.98 -5.22 7.32
N CYS A 63 3.33 -4.06 7.29
CA CYS A 63 1.95 -3.90 6.84
C CYS A 63 1.79 -2.67 5.95
N VAL A 64 0.67 -2.61 5.25
CA VAL A 64 0.28 -1.49 4.39
C VAL A 64 -1.09 -1.02 4.84
N ARG A 65 -1.26 0.27 5.12
CA ARG A 65 -2.57 0.88 5.28
C ARG A 65 -3.00 1.47 3.94
N ASP A 66 -4.21 1.15 3.52
CA ASP A 66 -4.92 1.84 2.47
C ASP A 66 -5.61 3.06 3.11
N ASP A 67 -5.19 4.26 2.70
CA ASP A 67 -5.69 5.53 3.24
C ASP A 67 -7.06 5.93 2.64
N GLU A 68 -7.51 5.30 1.54
CA GLU A 68 -8.86 5.48 0.99
C GLU A 68 -9.90 4.67 1.76
N THR A 69 -9.60 3.40 2.03
CA THR A 69 -10.54 2.49 2.73
C THR A 69 -10.33 2.46 4.25
N GLY A 70 -9.16 2.90 4.74
CA GLY A 70 -8.74 2.76 6.12
C GLY A 70 -8.34 1.34 6.52
N LEU A 71 -8.35 0.39 5.58
CA LEU A 71 -7.99 -1.00 5.82
C LEU A 71 -6.47 -1.14 6.01
N VAL A 72 -6.08 -2.04 6.90
CA VAL A 72 -4.68 -2.40 7.11
C VAL A 72 -4.47 -3.83 6.66
N TRP A 73 -3.50 -3.99 5.78
CA TRP A 73 -3.18 -5.21 5.06
C TRP A 73 -1.82 -5.74 5.48
N GLU A 74 -1.72 -7.06 5.54
CA GLU A 74 -0.44 -7.75 5.63
C GLU A 74 0.42 -7.45 4.38
N ASN A 75 1.72 -7.20 4.54
CA ASN A 75 2.70 -7.30 3.45
C ASN A 75 3.31 -8.73 3.38
N LYS A 76 3.59 -9.28 2.19
CA LYS A 76 4.08 -10.68 2.09
C LYS A 76 5.60 -10.76 2.25
N THR A 77 6.07 -11.91 2.73
CA THR A 77 7.51 -12.21 2.88
C THR A 77 8.01 -13.12 1.76
N ASP A 78 9.33 -13.33 1.71
CA ASP A 78 10.01 -14.33 0.87
C ASP A 78 11.00 -15.10 1.79
N ASP A 79 10.44 -15.84 2.74
CA ASP A 79 11.16 -16.49 3.85
C ASP A 79 10.77 -17.96 4.07
N GLY A 80 9.89 -18.51 3.23
CA GLY A 80 9.33 -19.86 3.36
C GLY A 80 8.39 -20.04 4.55
N GLY A 81 8.03 -18.96 5.25
CA GLY A 81 7.08 -18.98 6.35
C GLY A 81 5.62 -18.95 5.90
N PRO A 82 4.65 -18.94 6.85
CA PRO A 82 3.22 -18.87 6.52
C PRO A 82 2.80 -17.57 5.81
N ARG A 83 3.61 -16.50 5.94
CA ARG A 83 3.39 -15.20 5.29
C ARG A 83 4.09 -15.08 3.95
N ASP A 84 4.81 -16.12 3.54
CA ASP A 84 5.52 -16.15 2.27
C ASP A 84 4.55 -15.96 1.10
N GLY A 85 4.97 -15.21 0.08
CA GLY A 85 4.19 -14.97 -1.13
C GLY A 85 3.76 -16.26 -1.84
N SER A 86 4.60 -17.29 -1.78
CA SER A 86 4.38 -18.61 -2.39
C SER A 86 3.64 -19.60 -1.48
N ALA A 87 3.29 -19.20 -0.25
CA ALA A 87 2.53 -20.06 0.65
C ALA A 87 1.11 -20.31 0.10
N LEU A 88 0.78 -21.59 -0.08
CA LEU A 88 -0.53 -22.04 -0.56
C LEU A 88 -1.29 -22.76 0.56
N PHE A 89 -2.56 -22.41 0.70
CA PHE A 89 -3.48 -22.95 1.70
C PHE A 89 -4.61 -23.66 0.96
N GLY A 90 -4.77 -24.96 1.19
CA GLY A 90 -5.66 -25.80 0.38
C GLY A 90 -6.91 -26.27 1.11
N GLY A 91 -7.92 -26.60 0.31
CA GLY A 91 -9.18 -27.21 0.74
C GLY A 91 -10.28 -26.21 1.06
N TRP A 92 -11.53 -26.59 0.80
CA TRP A 92 -12.74 -25.84 1.16
C TRP A 92 -12.83 -25.46 2.64
N GLU A 93 -12.19 -26.25 3.50
CA GLU A 93 -12.08 -25.97 4.93
C GLU A 93 -11.38 -24.62 5.17
N CYS A 94 -10.51 -24.16 4.25
CA CYS A 94 -9.93 -22.82 4.32
C CYS A 94 -10.93 -21.68 4.23
N ALA A 95 -12.01 -21.87 3.47
CA ALA A 95 -13.00 -20.83 3.27
C ALA A 95 -14.11 -20.84 4.33
N THR A 96 -14.19 -21.89 5.16
CA THR A 96 -15.33 -22.12 6.05
C THR A 96 -15.01 -22.35 7.52
N SER A 97 -13.78 -22.79 7.89
CA SER A 97 -13.44 -22.96 9.32
C SER A 97 -11.95 -23.14 9.67
N GLU A 98 -11.12 -23.80 8.85
CA GLU A 98 -9.79 -24.29 9.29
C GLU A 98 -8.60 -23.41 8.89
N CYS A 99 -8.69 -22.69 7.76
CA CYS A 99 -7.77 -21.58 7.43
C CYS A 99 -8.36 -20.24 7.84
N ALA A 100 -9.34 -20.29 8.74
CA ALA A 100 -9.73 -19.15 9.52
C ALA A 100 -8.46 -18.50 10.11
N PRO A 101 -8.44 -17.17 10.26
CA PRO A 101 -7.29 -16.40 10.73
C PRO A 101 -6.78 -16.83 12.11
N GLU A 102 -7.59 -17.60 12.83
CA GLU A 102 -7.31 -18.23 14.11
C GLU A 102 -6.12 -19.21 14.03
N ASN A 103 -5.90 -19.85 12.86
CA ASN A 103 -4.71 -20.67 12.57
C ASN A 103 -3.67 -19.95 11.69
N TYR A 104 -4.01 -18.78 11.14
CA TYR A 104 -3.07 -17.93 10.43
C TYR A 104 -2.17 -17.24 11.47
N THR A 105 -0.89 -17.59 11.46
CA THR A 105 0.08 -17.28 12.53
C THR A 105 0.20 -15.80 12.90
N VAL A 106 -0.35 -14.88 12.09
CA VAL A 106 -0.28 -13.43 12.29
C VAL A 106 -1.00 -12.94 13.55
N ASN A 107 -2.12 -13.55 13.95
CA ASN A 107 -2.83 -13.18 15.18
C ASN A 107 -2.02 -13.59 16.42
N VAL A 108 -1.40 -14.77 16.36
CA VAL A 108 -0.50 -15.24 17.42
C VAL A 108 0.79 -14.41 17.47
N GLN A 109 1.26 -13.92 16.33
CA GLN A 109 2.47 -13.09 16.22
C GLN A 109 2.25 -11.63 16.60
N GLY A 110 1.01 -11.16 16.71
CA GLY A 110 0.71 -9.74 16.94
C GLY A 110 1.22 -8.86 15.79
N LEU A 111 1.00 -9.29 14.55
CA LEU A 111 1.57 -8.65 13.37
C LEU A 111 1.19 -7.16 13.31
N CYS A 112 2.19 -6.28 13.17
CA CYS A 112 2.02 -4.82 13.21
C CYS A 112 1.36 -4.30 14.49
N GLY A 113 1.52 -5.01 15.60
CA GLY A 113 0.87 -4.70 16.88
C GLY A 113 -0.61 -5.08 16.94
N TYR A 114 -1.11 -5.87 15.98
CA TYR A 114 -2.52 -6.23 15.86
C TYR A 114 -2.76 -7.74 15.95
N ASP A 115 -3.90 -8.13 16.51
CA ASP A 115 -4.33 -9.52 16.76
C ASP A 115 -5.75 -9.82 16.26
N ASP A 116 -6.32 -8.93 15.46
CA ASP A 116 -7.65 -9.02 14.86
C ASP A 116 -7.60 -9.24 13.34
N TRP A 117 -6.54 -9.86 12.83
CA TRP A 117 -6.39 -10.18 11.42
C TRP A 117 -7.45 -11.16 10.97
N ARG A 118 -7.95 -10.95 9.76
CA ARG A 118 -8.91 -11.83 9.10
C ARG A 118 -8.67 -12.04 7.62
N LEU A 119 -9.38 -13.02 7.05
CA LEU A 119 -9.55 -13.10 5.60
C LEU A 119 -10.36 -11.88 5.12
N PRO A 120 -9.99 -11.28 3.99
CA PRO A 120 -10.75 -10.19 3.40
C PRO A 120 -12.04 -10.70 2.75
N SER A 121 -13.02 -9.83 2.56
CA SER A 121 -14.06 -10.10 1.57
C SER A 121 -13.49 -9.95 0.15
N ALA A 122 -14.14 -10.55 -0.84
CA ALA A 122 -13.73 -10.37 -2.24
C ALA A 122 -13.79 -8.91 -2.68
N SER A 123 -14.76 -8.14 -2.18
CA SER A 123 -14.87 -6.71 -2.48
C SER A 123 -13.72 -5.90 -1.89
N GLU A 124 -13.26 -6.24 -0.68
CA GLU A 124 -12.10 -5.59 -0.06
C GLU A 124 -10.82 -5.95 -0.81
N LEU A 125 -10.59 -7.24 -1.08
CA LEU A 125 -9.35 -7.66 -1.71
C LEU A 125 -9.22 -7.16 -3.16
N SER A 126 -10.35 -7.02 -3.86
CA SER A 126 -10.39 -6.49 -5.23
C SER A 126 -10.04 -5.00 -5.30
N THR A 127 -10.10 -4.23 -4.20
CA THR A 127 -9.67 -2.82 -4.25
C THR A 127 -8.16 -2.66 -4.43
N LEU A 128 -7.38 -3.71 -4.14
CA LEU A 128 -5.94 -3.74 -4.37
C LEU A 128 -5.58 -3.99 -5.83
N LEU A 129 -6.53 -4.42 -6.67
CA LEU A 129 -6.25 -4.77 -8.05
C LEU A 129 -6.05 -3.52 -8.91
N ASN A 130 -4.99 -3.56 -9.73
CA ASN A 130 -4.82 -2.68 -10.87
C ASN A 130 -4.79 -3.52 -12.16
N ALA A 131 -5.96 -3.69 -12.78
CA ALA A 131 -6.15 -4.61 -13.90
C ALA A 131 -5.36 -4.21 -15.18
N ASP A 132 -4.92 -2.96 -15.28
CA ASP A 132 -4.12 -2.46 -16.40
C ASP A 132 -2.63 -2.82 -16.28
N TRP A 133 -2.21 -3.35 -15.14
CA TRP A 133 -0.81 -3.71 -14.88
C TRP A 133 -0.48 -5.14 -15.34
N GLU A 134 0.81 -5.45 -15.46
CA GLU A 134 1.24 -6.83 -15.67
C GLU A 134 1.07 -7.66 -14.38
N SER A 135 1.12 -8.98 -14.48
CA SER A 135 1.04 -9.85 -13.29
C SER A 135 2.27 -9.67 -12.37
N PRO A 136 2.09 -9.59 -11.03
CA PRO A 136 0.80 -9.49 -10.33
C PRO A 136 0.17 -8.11 -10.47
N THR A 137 -1.15 -8.05 -10.63
CA THR A 137 -1.92 -6.81 -10.88
C THR A 137 -2.13 -5.99 -9.60
N ILE A 138 -1.05 -5.54 -8.94
CA ILE A 138 -1.05 -4.78 -7.67
C ILE A 138 0.14 -3.82 -7.60
N ASP A 139 0.06 -2.80 -6.72
CA ASP A 139 1.19 -1.93 -6.37
C ASP A 139 2.33 -2.67 -5.66
N GLU A 140 3.28 -3.21 -6.43
CA GLU A 140 4.44 -3.96 -5.89
C GLU A 140 5.40 -3.10 -5.06
N ASP A 141 5.35 -1.77 -5.15
CA ASP A 141 6.14 -0.88 -4.28
C ASP A 141 5.63 -0.86 -2.83
N TYR A 142 4.39 -1.33 -2.61
CA TYR A 142 3.74 -1.45 -1.30
C TYR A 142 3.40 -2.90 -0.94
N PHE A 143 3.03 -3.73 -1.90
CA PHE A 143 2.65 -5.13 -1.71
C PHE A 143 3.69 -6.07 -2.32
N GLN A 144 4.85 -6.08 -1.71
CA GLN A 144 5.96 -6.94 -2.13
C GLN A 144 5.59 -8.42 -2.02
N ASN A 145 6.25 -9.23 -2.85
CA ASN A 145 6.13 -10.70 -2.85
C ASN A 145 4.68 -11.17 -3.07
N THR A 146 3.83 -10.37 -3.71
CA THR A 146 2.52 -10.83 -4.15
C THR A 146 2.72 -11.86 -5.26
N ALA A 147 2.31 -13.11 -5.02
CA ALA A 147 2.31 -14.11 -6.09
C ALA A 147 1.20 -13.80 -7.10
N SER A 148 1.49 -13.98 -8.39
CA SER A 148 0.49 -14.01 -9.45
C SER A 148 -0.32 -15.30 -9.35
N HIS A 149 -1.38 -15.28 -8.54
CA HIS A 149 -2.20 -16.44 -8.21
C HIS A 149 -3.61 -16.02 -7.78
N LEU A 150 -4.47 -17.00 -7.54
CA LEU A 150 -5.77 -16.83 -6.87
C LEU A 150 -5.57 -16.76 -5.34
N TYR A 151 -6.36 -15.91 -4.70
CA TYR A 151 -6.35 -15.65 -3.27
C TYR A 151 -7.71 -15.93 -2.65
N TRP A 152 -7.69 -16.60 -1.50
CA TRP A 152 -8.90 -16.87 -0.73
C TRP A 152 -9.54 -15.60 -0.17
N THR A 153 -10.86 -15.63 -0.08
CA THR A 153 -11.68 -14.59 0.57
C THR A 153 -12.69 -15.23 1.52
N ALA A 154 -13.33 -14.41 2.34
CA ALA A 154 -14.44 -14.81 3.22
C ALA A 154 -15.83 -14.66 2.54
N THR A 155 -15.88 -14.39 1.23
CA THR A 155 -17.14 -14.12 0.53
C THR A 155 -17.71 -15.41 -0.05
N ALA A 156 -18.89 -15.83 0.43
CA ALA A 156 -19.61 -16.96 -0.14
C ALA A 156 -20.29 -16.60 -1.47
N CYS A 157 -20.42 -17.58 -2.37
CA CYS A 157 -21.09 -17.44 -3.66
C CYS A 157 -21.90 -18.70 -4.04
N ASP A 158 -22.71 -18.61 -5.10
CA ASP A 158 -23.40 -19.74 -5.71
C ASP A 158 -22.72 -20.13 -7.03
N ALA A 159 -22.11 -21.31 -7.06
CA ALA A 159 -21.36 -21.84 -8.19
C ALA A 159 -22.23 -22.77 -9.08
N GLY A 160 -23.40 -22.27 -9.46
CA GLY A 160 -24.38 -23.00 -10.28
C GLY A 160 -25.22 -23.98 -9.46
N GLY A 161 -25.80 -23.50 -8.35
CA GLY A 161 -26.61 -24.29 -7.42
C GLY A 161 -25.80 -25.09 -6.40
N VAL A 162 -24.50 -24.82 -6.29
CA VAL A 162 -23.59 -25.44 -5.32
C VAL A 162 -22.95 -24.30 -4.53
N ALA A 163 -22.89 -24.45 -3.20
CA ALA A 163 -22.18 -23.51 -2.35
C ALA A 163 -20.73 -23.36 -2.83
N GLY A 164 -20.25 -22.12 -2.85
CA GLY A 164 -18.92 -21.77 -3.27
C GLY A 164 -18.37 -20.57 -2.49
N VAL A 165 -17.13 -20.22 -2.77
CA VAL A 165 -16.44 -19.05 -2.22
C VAL A 165 -15.78 -18.28 -3.35
N GLU A 166 -15.87 -16.96 -3.27
CA GLU A 166 -15.21 -16.06 -4.20
C GLU A 166 -13.71 -16.03 -3.92
N VAL A 167 -12.93 -16.00 -4.98
CA VAL A 167 -11.48 -15.82 -4.96
C VAL A 167 -11.11 -14.64 -5.84
N VAL A 168 -10.01 -13.96 -5.50
CA VAL A 168 -9.49 -12.84 -6.28
C VAL A 168 -8.16 -13.25 -6.91
N ALA A 169 -8.03 -13.06 -8.22
CA ALA A 169 -6.83 -13.37 -8.98
C ALA A 169 -5.96 -12.13 -9.18
N PHE A 170 -4.73 -12.18 -8.66
CA PHE A 170 -3.68 -11.19 -8.95
C PHE A 170 -2.91 -11.58 -10.21
N GLU A 171 -3.62 -11.96 -11.25
CA GLU A 171 -3.07 -12.31 -12.56
C GLU A 171 -3.40 -11.20 -13.57
N LYS A 172 -2.84 -11.28 -14.78
CA LYS A 172 -3.07 -10.32 -15.85
C LYS A 172 -4.58 -10.13 -16.08
N GLY A 173 -5.02 -8.88 -15.97
CA GLY A 173 -6.43 -8.51 -16.12
C GLY A 173 -7.29 -8.68 -14.88
N GLY A 174 -6.75 -9.13 -13.74
CA GLY A 174 -7.32 -9.10 -12.39
C GLY A 174 -8.83 -9.38 -12.28
N TYR A 175 -9.21 -10.55 -11.77
CA TYR A 175 -10.63 -10.96 -11.75
C TYR A 175 -11.05 -11.63 -10.45
N THR A 176 -12.36 -11.69 -10.24
CA THR A 176 -12.99 -12.49 -9.19
C THR A 176 -13.65 -13.71 -9.82
N ASP A 177 -13.52 -14.88 -9.20
CA ASP A 177 -14.18 -16.12 -9.63
C ASP A 177 -14.86 -16.81 -8.44
N CYS A 178 -15.85 -17.65 -8.72
CA CYS A 178 -16.62 -18.39 -7.70
C CYS A 178 -16.25 -19.87 -7.74
N LEU A 179 -15.46 -20.32 -6.76
CA LEU A 179 -15.02 -21.71 -6.64
C LEU A 179 -16.00 -22.55 -5.86
N ARG A 180 -16.22 -23.80 -6.29
CA ARG A 180 -17.14 -24.74 -5.66
C ARG A 180 -16.60 -25.31 -4.35
N ALA A 181 -17.52 -25.73 -3.48
CA ALA A 181 -17.21 -26.35 -2.19
C ALA A 181 -16.42 -27.66 -2.20
N ASN A 182 -16.13 -28.21 -3.37
CA ASN A 182 -15.29 -29.40 -3.54
C ASN A 182 -13.91 -29.08 -4.13
N GLU A 183 -13.55 -27.80 -4.22
CA GLU A 183 -12.22 -27.38 -4.64
C GLU A 183 -11.16 -27.83 -3.62
N MET A 184 -10.10 -28.46 -4.13
CA MET A 184 -9.00 -29.00 -3.31
C MET A 184 -7.68 -28.27 -3.57
N SER A 185 -7.64 -27.35 -4.54
CA SER A 185 -6.46 -26.57 -4.86
C SER A 185 -6.04 -25.68 -3.70
N GLY A 186 -4.72 -25.42 -3.63
CA GLY A 186 -4.15 -24.46 -2.71
C GLY A 186 -4.16 -23.06 -3.31
N TYR A 187 -4.62 -22.07 -2.56
CA TYR A 187 -4.61 -20.66 -2.96
C TYR A 187 -3.90 -19.80 -1.91
N SER A 188 -3.46 -18.62 -2.32
CA SER A 188 -2.74 -17.69 -1.46
C SER A 188 -3.69 -17.00 -0.48
N ILE A 189 -3.13 -16.49 0.61
CA ILE A 189 -3.84 -15.67 1.60
C ILE A 189 -3.09 -14.36 1.77
N ARG A 190 -3.85 -13.26 1.87
CA ARG A 190 -3.40 -11.97 2.39
C ARG A 190 -4.37 -11.54 3.48
N ALA A 191 -3.88 -11.34 4.69
CA ALA A 191 -4.73 -10.92 5.79
C ALA A 191 -5.05 -9.42 5.74
N VAL A 192 -6.24 -9.06 6.24
CA VAL A 192 -6.70 -7.69 6.49
C VAL A 192 -7.18 -7.56 7.93
N ARG A 193 -7.04 -6.38 8.56
CA ARG A 193 -7.56 -6.17 9.91
C ARG A 193 -9.09 -6.26 10.00
N GLY A 194 -9.57 -6.72 11.16
CA GLY A 194 -10.99 -6.80 11.53
C GLY A 194 -11.62 -5.47 11.92
N GLY A 195 -10.84 -4.55 12.49
CA GLY A 195 -11.29 -3.17 12.76
C GLY A 195 -12.18 -3.01 14.00
N ASN A 196 -11.91 -3.77 15.07
CA ASN A 196 -12.62 -3.63 16.36
C ASN A 196 -12.01 -2.57 17.29
#